data_AF-A0A3N5MF31-F1
#
_entry.id   AF-A0A3N5MF31-F1
#
_cell.length_a   1.000
_cell.length_b   1.000
_cell.length_c   1.000
_cell.angle_alpha   90.00
_cell.angle_beta   90.00
_cell.angle_gamma   90.00
#
_symmetry.space_group_name_H-M   'P 1'
#
loop_
_entity.id
_entity.type
_entity.pdbx_description
1 polymer ?
#
loop_
_entity_poly.entity_id
_entity_poly.type
_entity_poly.pdbx_seq_one_letter_code
_entity_poly.pdbx_strand_id
1 'polypeptide(L)'
;MIEKFSGHLEEQKEPLKAALIELVRIPSVLAEDTQEYPFGAAIDQALCKAYATRIFGDCADVPSGRLKFNIGKIQLDAEERVSIDIRLPVSITNEGIVSTLSTAAARYGLEYKEFDWLAPIYLPKVHSVIETLVK
;
A
#
# COMPACT_ATOMS: atom_id res chain seq x y z
N MET A 1 22.18 -6.69 -24.24
CA MET A 1 20.92 -6.53 -23.47
C MET A 1 21.10 -7.05 -22.05
N ILE A 2 21.60 -8.27 -21.86
CA ILE A 2 21.86 -8.89 -20.54
C ILE A 2 22.84 -8.08 -19.66
N GLU A 3 23.95 -7.57 -20.20
CA GLU A 3 24.92 -6.77 -19.41
C GLU A 3 24.34 -5.47 -18.84
N LYS A 4 23.40 -4.83 -19.57
CA LYS A 4 22.70 -3.64 -19.07
C LYS A 4 21.77 -3.98 -17.90
N PHE A 5 21.15 -5.16 -17.92
CA PHE A 5 20.32 -5.66 -16.82
C PHE A 5 21.16 -5.98 -15.59
N SER A 6 22.31 -6.63 -15.74
CA SER A 6 23.21 -6.95 -14.62
C SER A 6 23.77 -5.71 -13.93
N GLY A 7 24.12 -4.68 -14.69
CA GLY A 7 24.57 -3.40 -14.12
C GLY A 7 23.48 -2.68 -13.34
N HIS A 8 22.25 -2.67 -13.87
CA HIS A 8 21.11 -2.06 -13.18
C HIS A 8 20.76 -2.80 -11.88
N LEU A 9 20.82 -4.13 -11.88
CA LEU A 9 20.56 -4.94 -10.70
C LEU A 9 21.55 -4.63 -9.56
N GLU A 10 22.83 -4.46 -9.89
CA GLU A 10 23.85 -4.15 -8.90
C GLU A 10 23.74 -2.70 -8.38
N GLU A 11 23.32 -1.75 -9.22
CA GLU A 11 22.99 -0.38 -8.79
C GLU A 11 21.78 -0.34 -7.82
N GLN A 12 20.76 -1.17 -8.05
CA GLN A 12 19.55 -1.20 -7.22
C GLN A 12 19.72 -1.98 -5.91
N LYS A 13 20.80 -2.75 -5.77
CA LYS A 13 21.03 -3.66 -4.64
C LYS A 13 21.14 -2.95 -3.29
N GLU A 14 21.95 -1.89 -3.20
CA GLU A 14 22.09 -1.09 -1.97
C GLU A 14 20.83 -0.27 -1.64
N PRO A 15 20.17 0.41 -2.61
CA PRO A 15 18.85 1.02 -2.38
C PRO A 15 17.80 0.02 -1.88
N LEU A 16 17.73 -1.18 -2.49
CA LEU A 16 16.79 -2.23 -2.09
C LEU A 16 17.06 -2.71 -0.67
N LYS A 17 18.33 -2.95 -0.34
CA LYS A 17 18.76 -3.35 1.01
C LYS A 17 18.46 -2.27 2.04
N ALA A 18 18.70 -1.00 1.72
CA ALA A 18 18.36 0.12 2.59
C ALA A 18 16.84 0.21 2.81
N ALA A 19 16.03 0.07 1.76
CA ALA A 19 14.58 0.06 1.84
C ALA A 19 14.06 -1.12 2.69
N LEU A 20 14.64 -2.32 2.54
CA LEU A 20 14.31 -3.48 3.37
C LEU A 20 14.67 -3.25 4.84
N ILE A 21 15.84 -2.71 5.13
CA ILE A 21 16.22 -2.34 6.50
C ILE A 21 15.25 -1.31 7.08
N GLU A 22 14.82 -0.32 6.29
CA GLU A 22 13.87 0.70 6.71
C GLU A 22 12.46 0.12 6.96
N LEU A 23 12.04 -0.88 6.18
CA LEU A 23 10.78 -1.60 6.38
C LEU A 23 10.80 -2.46 7.65
N VAL A 24 11.94 -3.06 7.99
CA VAL A 24 12.10 -3.88 9.21
C VAL A 24 12.34 -3.02 10.45
N ARG A 25 12.89 -1.80 10.28
CA ARG A 25 13.12 -0.83 11.35
C ARG A 25 11.86 -0.03 11.69
N ILE A 26 10.67 -0.65 11.66
CA ILE A 26 9.51 -0.05 12.34
C ILE A 26 9.85 -0.07 13.83
N PRO A 27 10.23 1.08 14.42
CA PRO A 27 10.64 1.08 15.80
C PRO A 27 9.38 0.85 16.65
N SER A 28 9.47 -0.05 17.62
CA SER A 28 8.44 -0.20 18.64
C SER A 28 8.52 1.03 19.54
N VAL A 29 7.88 2.14 19.16
CA VAL A 29 7.97 3.41 19.89
C VAL A 29 6.72 3.59 20.74
N LEU A 30 6.91 3.73 22.06
CA LEU A 30 6.01 4.52 22.90
C LEU A 30 6.56 5.95 22.86
N ALA A 31 5.99 6.79 22.00
CA ALA A 31 6.33 8.21 21.91
C ALA A 31 5.28 9.04 22.65
N GLU A 32 5.70 10.16 23.23
CA GLU A 32 4.78 11.07 23.91
C GLU A 32 3.83 11.75 22.90
N ASP A 33 2.59 11.89 23.35
CA ASP A 33 1.46 12.48 22.62
C ASP A 33 1.81 13.94 22.27
N THR A 34 1.96 14.23 20.97
CA THR A 34 2.09 15.60 20.48
C THR A 34 0.85 15.97 19.70
N GLN A 35 0.45 17.24 19.73
CA GLN A 35 -0.77 17.71 19.07
C GLN A 35 -0.77 17.49 17.54
N GLU A 36 0.42 17.41 16.93
CA GLU A 36 0.61 17.13 15.51
C GLU A 36 0.68 15.62 15.20
N TYR A 37 1.37 14.84 16.06
CA TYR A 37 1.51 13.40 15.92
C TYR A 37 1.03 12.71 17.20
N PRO A 38 -0.24 12.25 17.26
CA PRO A 38 -0.83 11.70 18.48
C PRO A 38 -0.16 10.40 18.95
N PHE A 39 0.63 9.77 18.09
CA PHE A 39 1.41 8.58 18.41
C PHE A 39 2.90 8.78 18.12
N GLY A 40 3.33 10.04 17.98
CA GLY A 40 4.68 10.41 17.58
C GLY A 40 4.98 10.24 16.08
N ALA A 41 5.97 10.98 15.60
CA ALA A 41 6.32 11.08 14.18
C ALA A 41 6.75 9.72 13.57
N ALA A 42 7.36 8.83 14.35
CA ALA A 42 7.78 7.52 13.86
C ALA A 42 6.59 6.61 13.53
N ILE A 43 5.53 6.65 14.35
CA ILE A 43 4.30 5.89 14.09
C ILE A 43 3.57 6.50 12.88
N ASP A 44 3.48 7.82 12.80
CA ASP A 44 2.89 8.49 11.64
C ASP A 44 3.61 8.12 10.33
N GLN A 45 4.95 8.11 10.33
CA GLN A 45 5.73 7.71 9.17
C GLN A 45 5.47 6.23 8.79
N ALA A 46 5.35 5.33 9.77
CA ALA A 46 5.00 3.94 9.52
C ALA A 46 3.58 3.80 8.93
N LEU A 47 2.62 4.59 9.43
CA LEU A 47 1.26 4.63 8.90
C LEU A 47 1.21 5.19 7.48
N CYS A 48 1.97 6.25 7.17
CA CYS A 48 2.10 6.78 5.82
C CYS A 48 2.56 5.71 4.82
N LYS A 49 3.47 4.82 5.24
CA LYS A 49 3.90 3.66 4.43
C LYS A 49 2.76 2.65 4.26
N ALA A 50 2.09 2.27 5.35
CA ALA A 50 0.99 1.31 5.32
C ALA A 50 -0.24 1.76 4.51
N TYR A 51 -0.46 3.08 4.43
CA TYR A 51 -1.53 3.70 3.65
C TYR A 51 -1.09 4.13 2.25
N ALA A 52 0.18 3.86 1.88
CA ALA A 52 0.77 4.24 0.61
C ALA A 52 0.52 5.72 0.21
N THR A 53 0.60 6.63 1.19
CA THR A 53 0.27 8.05 1.00
C THR A 53 1.16 8.74 -0.04
N ARG A 54 2.36 8.21 -0.27
CA ARG A 54 3.29 8.71 -1.32
C ARG A 54 2.85 8.35 -2.74
N ILE A 55 1.98 7.36 -2.91
CA ILE A 55 1.46 6.91 -4.20
C ILE A 55 0.06 7.49 -4.41
N PHE A 56 -0.81 7.40 -3.41
CA PHE A 56 -2.23 7.73 -3.54
C PHE A 56 -2.67 9.01 -2.81
N GLY A 57 -1.78 9.66 -2.06
CA GLY A 57 -2.17 10.75 -1.17
C GLY A 57 -3.01 10.26 0.01
N ASP A 58 -3.83 11.15 0.58
CA ASP A 58 -4.78 10.79 1.63
C ASP A 58 -6.03 10.12 1.03
N CYS A 59 -5.91 8.82 0.73
CA CYS A 59 -6.99 8.03 0.14
C CYS A 59 -7.84 7.38 1.25
N ALA A 60 -9.01 7.97 1.53
CA ALA A 60 -9.90 7.52 2.59
C ALA A 60 -11.37 7.92 2.36
N ASP A 61 -12.28 7.23 3.03
CA ASP A 61 -13.66 7.71 3.22
C ASP A 61 -14.20 7.47 4.63
N VAL A 62 -15.36 8.09 4.91
CA VAL A 62 -16.04 7.98 6.20
C VAL A 62 -16.51 6.55 6.53
N PRO A 63 -17.20 5.82 5.63
CA PRO A 63 -17.77 4.51 5.99
C PRO A 63 -16.75 3.38 6.09
N SER A 64 -15.64 3.43 5.37
CA SER A 64 -14.68 2.31 5.25
C SER A 64 -13.24 2.66 5.64
N GLY A 65 -12.94 3.94 5.81
CA GLY A 65 -11.66 4.42 6.33
C GLY A 65 -10.59 4.57 5.25
N ARG A 66 -9.32 4.50 5.66
CA ARG A 66 -8.14 4.70 4.80
C ARG A 66 -7.84 3.45 3.97
N LEU A 67 -7.29 3.66 2.77
CA LEU A 67 -6.71 2.62 1.93
C LEU A 67 -5.62 1.86 2.69
N LYS A 68 -5.60 0.54 2.56
CA LYS A 68 -4.51 -0.30 3.11
C LYS A 68 -3.70 -0.89 1.98
N PHE A 69 -2.39 -0.76 2.07
CA PHE A 69 -1.45 -1.26 1.08
C PHE A 69 -0.48 -2.23 1.74
N ASN A 70 -0.64 -3.52 1.45
CA ASN A 70 0.21 -4.56 2.01
C ASN A 70 1.07 -5.19 0.90
N ILE A 71 2.37 -5.35 1.16
CA ILE A 71 3.27 -6.11 0.30
C ILE A 71 3.27 -7.56 0.81
N GLY A 72 2.48 -8.42 0.17
CA GLY A 72 2.27 -9.80 0.63
C GLY A 72 3.40 -10.76 0.25
N LYS A 73 4.10 -10.51 -0.86
CA LYS A 73 5.18 -11.38 -1.33
C LYS A 73 6.19 -10.61 -2.18
N ILE A 74 7.46 -10.91 -2.00
CA ILE A 74 8.55 -10.45 -2.87
C ILE A 74 9.26 -11.72 -3.38
N GLN A 75 9.35 -11.85 -4.71
CA GLN A 75 10.11 -12.89 -5.39
C GLN A 75 11.21 -12.24 -6.21
N LEU A 76 12.43 -12.74 -6.06
CA LEU A 76 13.63 -12.26 -6.75
C LEU A 76 14.36 -13.48 -7.34
N ASP A 77 13.65 -14.24 -8.19
CA ASP A 77 14.17 -15.46 -8.81
C ASP A 77 14.48 -15.24 -10.30
N ALA A 78 13.99 -16.09 -11.20
CA ALA A 78 14.11 -15.88 -12.64
C ALA A 78 13.22 -14.71 -13.12
N GLU A 79 12.12 -14.46 -12.41
CA GLU A 79 11.27 -13.28 -12.59
C GLU A 79 11.18 -12.50 -11.27
N GLU A 80 11.41 -11.19 -11.34
CA GLU A 80 11.23 -10.30 -10.19
C GLU A 80 9.77 -9.90 -10.07
N ARG A 81 9.15 -10.18 -8.92
CA ARG A 81 7.74 -9.90 -8.68
C ARG A 81 7.48 -9.41 -7.27
N VAL A 82 6.77 -8.30 -7.17
CA VAL A 82 6.20 -7.79 -5.92
C VAL A 82 4.69 -8.01 -5.97
N SER A 83 4.16 -8.81 -5.05
CA SER A 83 2.72 -9.05 -4.92
C SER A 83 2.16 -8.17 -3.82
N ILE A 84 1.10 -7.43 -4.14
CA ILE A 84 0.47 -6.46 -3.25
C ILE A 84 -0.99 -6.85 -3.00
N ASP A 85 -1.45 -6.68 -1.78
CA ASP A 85 -2.85 -6.77 -1.37
C ASP A 85 -3.31 -5.36 -0.99
N ILE A 86 -4.30 -4.85 -1.72
CA ILE A 86 -4.83 -3.51 -1.51
C ILE A 86 -6.28 -3.62 -1.09
N ARG A 87 -6.63 -2.92 0.00
CA ARG A 87 -8.02 -2.76 0.44
C ARG A 87 -8.45 -1.32 0.20
N LEU A 88 -9.39 -1.15 -0.71
CA LEU A 88 -9.87 0.16 -1.14
C LEU A 88 -11.01 0.66 -0.26
N PRO A 89 -11.07 1.98 0.00
CA PRO A 89 -12.28 2.61 0.48
C PRO A 89 -13.41 2.43 -0.54
N VAL A 90 -14.64 2.27 -0.06
CA VAL A 90 -15.81 1.93 -0.90
C VAL A 90 -16.17 2.99 -1.94
N SER A 91 -15.76 4.24 -1.68
CA SER A 91 -15.94 5.38 -2.59
C SER A 91 -14.91 5.46 -3.72
N ILE A 92 -13.86 4.64 -3.69
CA ILE A 92 -12.74 4.71 -4.63
C ILE A 92 -12.91 3.64 -5.71
N THR A 93 -12.67 4.03 -6.97
CA THR A 93 -12.80 3.11 -8.11
C THR A 93 -11.50 2.35 -8.37
N ASN A 94 -11.63 1.13 -8.90
CA ASN A 94 -10.45 0.30 -9.23
C ASN A 94 -9.62 0.94 -10.33
N GLU A 95 -10.26 1.56 -11.32
CA GLU A 95 -9.58 2.13 -12.50
C GLU A 95 -8.60 3.24 -12.11
N GLY A 96 -8.97 4.09 -11.14
CA GLY A 96 -8.10 5.14 -10.63
C GLY A 96 -6.87 4.59 -9.91
N ILE A 97 -7.04 3.48 -9.17
CA ILE A 97 -5.97 2.79 -8.47
C ILE A 97 -5.03 2.11 -9.45
N VAL A 98 -5.56 1.35 -10.41
CA VAL A 98 -4.77 0.66 -11.45
C VAL A 98 -3.95 1.66 -12.25
N SER A 99 -4.54 2.78 -12.67
CA SER A 99 -3.81 3.83 -13.42
C SER A 99 -2.66 4.42 -12.60
N THR A 100 -2.91 4.74 -11.33
CA THR A 100 -1.90 5.32 -10.43
C THR A 100 -0.77 4.33 -10.15
N LEU A 101 -1.11 3.07 -9.89
CA LEU A 101 -0.13 1.99 -9.66
C LEU A 101 0.70 1.70 -10.89
N SER A 102 0.07 1.62 -12.06
CA SER A 102 0.78 1.39 -13.32
C SER A 102 1.79 2.49 -13.59
N THR A 103 1.40 3.74 -13.35
CA THR A 103 2.31 4.90 -13.47
C THR A 103 3.44 4.83 -12.45
N ALA A 104 3.14 4.49 -11.20
CA ALA A 104 4.15 4.36 -10.15
C ALA A 104 5.14 3.23 -10.44
N ALA A 105 4.66 2.06 -10.87
CA ALA A 105 5.46 0.88 -11.22
C ALA A 105 6.36 1.15 -12.42
N ALA A 106 5.83 1.79 -13.48
CA ALA A 106 6.57 2.10 -14.69
C ALA A 106 7.82 2.96 -14.44
N ARG A 107 7.80 3.84 -13.41
CA ARG A 107 8.97 4.63 -13.01
C ARG A 107 10.15 3.80 -12.54
N TYR A 108 9.90 2.56 -12.12
CA TYR A 108 10.91 1.60 -11.66
C TYR A 108 11.12 0.47 -12.68
N GLY A 109 10.62 0.59 -13.90
CA GLY A 109 10.71 -0.46 -14.92
C GLY A 109 9.84 -1.68 -14.63
N LEU A 110 8.87 -1.57 -13.71
CA LEU A 110 7.94 -2.64 -13.36
C LEU A 110 6.63 -2.51 -14.16
N GLU A 111 6.03 -3.65 -14.48
CA GLU A 111 4.71 -3.73 -15.11
C GLU A 111 3.65 -4.15 -14.07
N TYR A 112 2.52 -3.45 -14.05
CA TYR A 112 1.37 -3.86 -13.24
C TYR A 112 0.60 -4.98 -13.95
N LYS A 113 0.23 -6.02 -13.19
CA LYS A 113 -0.64 -7.10 -13.65
C LYS A 113 -1.71 -7.39 -12.60
N GLU A 114 -2.97 -7.29 -12.99
CA GLU A 114 -4.09 -7.65 -12.13
C GLU A 114 -4.14 -9.17 -11.95
N PHE A 115 -4.23 -9.63 -10.70
CA PHE A 115 -4.30 -11.05 -10.36
C PHE A 115 -5.70 -11.44 -9.90
N ASP A 116 -6.23 -10.72 -8.93
CA ASP A 116 -7.58 -10.89 -8.39
C ASP A 116 -8.16 -9.52 -8.00
N TRP A 117 -9.44 -9.32 -8.29
CA TRP A 117 -10.16 -8.08 -8.01
C TRP A 117 -11.57 -8.37 -7.51
N LEU A 118 -11.91 -7.77 -6.38
CA LEU A 118 -13.24 -7.83 -5.80
C LEU A 118 -13.70 -6.42 -5.42
N ALA A 119 -14.86 -6.04 -5.95
CA ALA A 119 -15.45 -4.74 -5.65
C ALA A 119 -15.81 -4.61 -4.16
N PRO A 120 -15.54 -3.46 -3.52
CA PRO A 120 -15.98 -3.19 -2.15
C PRO A 120 -17.52 -3.25 -2.05
N ILE A 121 -18.00 -3.83 -0.96
CA ILE A 121 -19.45 -3.95 -0.69
C ILE A 121 -19.79 -3.01 0.47
N TYR A 122 -20.76 -2.11 0.25
CA TYR A 122 -21.27 -1.22 1.27
C TYR A 122 -22.79 -1.30 1.37
N LEU A 123 -23.29 -1.52 2.59
CA LEU A 123 -24.71 -1.43 2.93
C LEU A 123 -24.93 -0.27 3.91
N PRO A 124 -25.86 0.66 3.63
CA PRO A 124 -26.21 1.71 4.58
C PRO A 124 -26.69 1.13 5.92
N LYS A 125 -26.45 1.85 7.02
CA LYS A 125 -26.88 1.42 8.37
C LYS A 125 -28.38 1.19 8.50
N VAL A 126 -29.17 1.91 7.69
CA VAL A 126 -30.65 1.82 7.62
C VAL A 126 -31.14 0.73 6.67
N HIS A 127 -30.25 -0.09 6.11
CA HIS A 127 -30.65 -1.16 5.21
C HIS A 127 -31.40 -2.26 5.98
N SER A 128 -32.51 -2.76 5.41
CA SER A 128 -33.42 -3.70 6.08
C SER A 128 -32.74 -4.94 6.64
N VAL A 129 -31.75 -5.47 5.94
CA VAL A 129 -30.91 -6.61 6.39
C VAL A 129 -30.17 -6.28 7.68
N ILE A 130 -29.57 -5.08 7.77
CA ILE A 130 -28.82 -4.65 8.95
C ILE A 130 -29.77 -4.45 10.13
N GLU A 131 -30.90 -3.77 9.93
CA GLU A 131 -31.91 -3.58 10.97
C GLU A 131 -32.48 -4.90 11.52
N THR A 132 -32.58 -5.92 10.66
CA THR A 132 -33.04 -7.25 11.05
C THR A 132 -32.02 -7.98 11.92
N LEU A 133 -30.71 -7.84 11.62
CA LEU A 133 -29.62 -8.55 12.31
C LEU A 133 -29.15 -7.89 13.61
N VAL A 134 -29.46 -6.61 13.82
CA VAL A 134 -29.08 -5.86 15.02
C VAL A 134 -30.06 -6.08 16.19
N LYS A 135 -31.23 -6.68 15.95
CA LYS A 135 -32.18 -7.08 16.99
C LYS A 135 -31.74 -8.33 17.72
#